data_AF-A0A2V2EIK3-F1
#
_entry.id   AF-A0A2V2EIK3-F1
#
_cell.length_a   1.000
_cell.length_b   1.000
_cell.length_c   1.000
_cell.angle_alpha   90.00
_cell.angle_beta   90.00
_cell.angle_gamma   90.00
#
_symmetry.space_group_name_H-M   'P 1'
#
loop_
_entity.id
_entity.type
_entity.pdbx_description
1 polymer ?
#
loop_
_entity_poly.entity_id
_entity_poly.type
_entity_poly.pdbx_seq_one_letter_code
_entity_poly.pdbx_strand_id
1 'polypeptide(L)'
;MGKFDIKKAVFETSFGLGGKFIQDGPQIAMVGRSNVGKSSLINSLCRNSKLARISASPGKTRLINYFRINDSFYLVDLPGYGYAKVSKAEQESWGKLMESYLSGGSVSHIFMLIDIRHEPTAADKQMLEWIIYYGIPYTLIATKADKLSRSKRQQAANANAKLLGAPPWALCYSAETGDGREELVARIGAIVNDSLSNAK
;
A
#
# COMPACT_ATOMS: atom_id res chain seq x y z
N MET A 1 -22.39 -8.28 -13.90
CA MET A 1 -21.54 -7.15 -13.49
C MET A 1 -20.28 -7.17 -14.34
N GLY A 2 -19.91 -6.06 -14.98
CA GLY A 2 -18.68 -6.01 -15.79
C GLY A 2 -17.43 -6.22 -14.92
N LYS A 3 -16.34 -6.70 -15.52
CA LYS A 3 -15.04 -6.82 -14.85
C LYS A 3 -14.61 -5.43 -14.33
N PHE A 4 -14.24 -5.33 -13.05
CA PHE A 4 -13.72 -4.10 -12.47
C PHE A 4 -12.42 -3.68 -13.19
N ASP A 5 -12.27 -2.39 -13.49
CA ASP A 5 -11.04 -1.81 -14.01
C ASP A 5 -10.90 -0.36 -13.58
N ILE A 6 -9.67 0.15 -13.60
CA ILE A 6 -9.33 1.53 -13.27
C ILE A 6 -9.38 2.36 -14.55
N LYS A 7 -10.43 3.17 -14.68
CA LYS A 7 -10.70 4.02 -15.84
C LYS A 7 -10.26 5.46 -15.62
N LYS A 8 -10.24 5.92 -14.37
CA LYS A 8 -9.86 7.27 -13.98
C LYS A 8 -9.06 7.22 -12.68
N ALA A 9 -7.97 7.98 -12.64
CA ALA A 9 -7.14 8.15 -11.45
C ALA A 9 -6.61 9.58 -11.41
N VAL A 10 -6.86 10.30 -10.31
CA VAL A 10 -6.46 11.70 -10.13
C VAL A 10 -5.83 11.86 -8.76
N PHE A 11 -4.70 12.56 -8.68
CA PHE A 11 -4.16 13.02 -7.40
C PHE A 11 -5.09 14.11 -6.85
N GLU A 12 -5.68 13.89 -5.68
CA GLU A 12 -6.66 14.81 -5.09
C GLU A 12 -6.00 15.75 -4.08
N THR A 13 -5.28 15.20 -3.10
CA THR A 13 -4.69 16.01 -2.02
C THR A 13 -3.64 15.23 -1.23
N SER A 14 -2.96 15.94 -0.34
CA SER A 14 -1.98 15.40 0.60
C SER A 14 -2.17 16.00 1.99
N PHE A 15 -2.08 15.18 3.04
CA PHE A 15 -2.17 15.64 4.43
C PHE A 15 -0.96 15.20 5.24
N GLY A 16 -0.48 16.10 6.10
CA GLY A 16 0.52 15.78 7.12
C GLY A 16 -0.12 15.52 8.48
N LEU A 17 0.72 15.40 9.51
CA LEU A 17 0.26 15.32 10.91
C LEU A 17 -0.57 16.56 11.27
N GLY A 18 -1.72 16.36 11.90
CA GLY A 18 -2.69 17.42 12.20
C GLY A 18 -3.55 17.86 11.00
N GLY A 19 -3.41 17.21 9.85
CA GLY A 19 -4.26 17.43 8.69
C GLY A 19 -5.67 16.87 8.87
N LYS A 20 -6.64 17.41 8.13
CA LYS A 20 -8.01 16.90 8.07
C LYS A 20 -8.08 15.77 7.04
N PHE A 21 -7.83 14.54 7.47
CA PHE A 21 -7.95 13.37 6.60
C PHE A 21 -9.36 13.23 6.05
N ILE A 22 -9.46 12.81 4.79
CA ILE A 22 -10.74 12.50 4.15
C ILE A 22 -11.40 11.36 4.94
N GLN A 23 -12.68 11.51 5.26
CA GLN A 23 -13.47 10.48 5.95
C GLN A 23 -14.53 9.82 5.05
N ASP A 24 -14.72 10.35 3.84
CA ASP A 24 -15.79 9.91 2.95
C ASP A 24 -15.33 8.83 1.97
N GLY A 25 -16.07 7.72 1.96
CA GLY A 25 -15.92 6.62 1.01
C GLY A 25 -14.76 5.67 1.31
N PRO A 26 -14.70 4.53 0.60
CA PRO A 26 -13.71 3.49 0.88
C PRO A 26 -12.29 3.96 0.61
N GLN A 27 -11.36 3.57 1.49
CA GLN A 27 -9.94 3.86 1.32
C GLN A 27 -9.12 2.57 1.35
N ILE A 28 -8.31 2.37 0.31
CA ILE A 28 -7.33 1.31 0.25
C ILE A 28 -5.95 1.93 0.41
N ALA A 29 -5.36 1.73 1.59
CA ALA A 29 -4.08 2.32 1.92
C ALA A 29 -2.92 1.42 1.50
N MET A 30 -1.86 2.02 0.97
CA MET A 30 -0.62 1.33 0.59
C MET A 30 0.47 1.71 1.57
N VAL A 31 1.07 0.71 2.21
CA VAL A 31 2.15 0.89 3.17
C VAL A 31 3.29 -0.06 2.85
N GLY A 32 4.49 0.31 3.26
CA GLY A 32 5.68 -0.50 3.02
C GLY A 32 6.94 0.32 3.15
N ARG A 33 8.09 -0.34 3.23
CA ARG A 33 9.39 0.32 3.29
C ARG A 33 9.59 1.33 2.16
N SER A 34 10.48 2.26 2.42
CA SER A 34 10.91 3.20 1.39
C SER A 34 11.64 2.46 0.27
N ASN A 35 11.37 2.88 -0.96
CA ASN A 35 11.88 2.23 -2.18
C ASN A 35 11.45 0.77 -2.36
N VAL A 36 10.42 0.30 -1.63
CA VAL A 36 9.79 -1.02 -1.88
C VAL A 36 9.04 -1.05 -3.22
N GLY A 37 8.63 0.12 -3.73
CA GLY A 37 7.92 0.25 -5.01
C GLY A 37 6.46 0.72 -4.93
N LYS A 38 6.01 1.33 -3.81
CA LYS A 38 4.65 1.90 -3.67
C LYS A 38 4.26 2.80 -4.85
N SER A 39 4.99 3.90 -5.07
CA SER A 39 4.65 4.86 -6.13
C SER A 39 4.72 4.24 -7.52
N SER A 40 5.69 3.34 -7.77
CA SER A 40 5.77 2.58 -9.03
C SER A 40 4.56 1.66 -9.23
N LEU A 41 4.09 0.99 -8.17
CA LEU A 41 2.89 0.18 -8.20
C LEU A 41 1.66 1.04 -8.50
N ILE A 42 1.49 2.19 -7.84
CA ILE A 42 0.37 3.12 -8.10
C ILE A 42 0.33 3.54 -9.57
N ASN A 43 1.47 3.97 -10.09
CA ASN A 43 1.60 4.42 -11.47
C ASN A 43 1.28 3.29 -12.46
N SER A 44 1.83 2.09 -12.21
CA SER A 44 1.60 0.89 -13.03
C SER A 44 0.13 0.46 -12.99
N LEU A 45 -0.47 0.43 -11.80
CA LEU A 45 -1.87 0.04 -11.57
C LEU A 45 -2.83 1.00 -12.30
N CYS A 46 -2.58 2.31 -12.19
CA CYS A 46 -3.38 3.37 -12.81
C CYS A 46 -3.02 3.65 -14.27
N ARG A 47 -2.03 2.93 -14.84
CA ARG A 47 -1.50 3.17 -16.20
C ARG A 47 -1.12 4.65 -16.45
N ASN A 48 -0.57 5.29 -15.42
CA ASN A 48 -0.14 6.69 -15.46
C ASN A 48 1.21 6.85 -14.75
N SER A 49 2.27 7.02 -15.53
CA SER A 49 3.65 7.13 -15.03
C SER A 49 3.94 8.39 -14.21
N LYS A 50 3.05 9.39 -14.24
CA LYS A 50 3.24 10.71 -13.59
C LYS A 50 2.32 10.94 -12.40
N LEU A 51 1.45 9.97 -12.05
CA LEU A 51 0.43 10.15 -11.02
C LEU A 51 1.05 10.30 -9.62
N ALA A 52 1.75 9.27 -9.16
CA ALA A 52 2.50 9.27 -7.92
C ALA A 52 3.94 9.68 -8.17
N ARG A 53 4.43 10.66 -7.40
CA ARG A 53 5.81 11.12 -7.48
C ARG A 53 6.76 10.06 -6.92
N ILE A 54 7.68 9.59 -7.75
CA ILE A 54 8.78 8.70 -7.33
C ILE A 54 9.89 9.60 -6.78
N SER A 55 9.89 9.89 -5.47
CA SER A 55 10.97 10.67 -4.84
C SER A 55 12.15 9.77 -4.50
N ALA A 56 13.36 10.17 -4.92
CA ALA A 56 14.62 9.52 -4.52
C ALA A 56 15.13 10.01 -3.15
N SER A 57 14.62 11.14 -2.63
CA SER A 57 15.16 11.82 -1.44
C SER A 57 14.27 11.60 -0.20
N PRO A 58 14.77 10.91 0.84
CA PRO A 58 14.12 10.80 2.15
C PRO A 58 13.96 12.15 2.88
N GLY A 59 12.83 12.36 3.58
CA GLY A 59 12.94 12.88 4.95
C GLY A 59 12.57 14.33 5.27
N LYS A 60 11.45 14.87 4.81
CA LYS A 60 10.76 15.97 5.55
C LYS A 60 9.27 15.75 5.47
N THR A 61 8.62 15.57 6.63
CA THR A 61 7.18 15.30 6.86
C THR A 61 6.50 14.59 5.69
N ARG A 62 6.52 13.25 5.72
CA ARG A 62 5.91 12.47 4.65
C ARG A 62 4.40 12.64 4.73
N LEU A 63 3.84 13.24 3.69
CA LEU A 63 2.41 13.42 3.56
C LEU A 63 1.75 12.08 3.19
N ILE A 64 0.51 11.91 3.65
CA ILE A 64 -0.41 10.89 3.15
C ILE A 64 -1.01 11.44 1.86
N ASN A 65 -0.83 10.73 0.74
CA ASN A 65 -1.31 11.19 -0.57
C ASN A 65 -2.57 10.43 -0.96
N TYR A 66 -3.58 11.17 -1.42
CA TYR A 66 -4.87 10.62 -1.82
C TYR A 66 -5.01 10.67 -3.33
N PHE A 67 -5.35 9.53 -3.91
CA PHE A 67 -5.64 9.38 -5.33
C PHE A 67 -7.10 8.94 -5.48
N ARG A 68 -7.94 9.79 -6.05
CA ARG A 68 -9.34 9.46 -6.35
C ARG A 68 -9.39 8.53 -7.54
N ILE A 69 -9.98 7.36 -7.36
CA ILE A 69 -10.10 6.34 -8.40
C ILE A 69 -11.56 6.17 -8.81
N ASN A 70 -11.81 6.21 -10.12
CA ASN A 70 -13.14 6.06 -10.73
C ASN A 70 -14.22 6.91 -10.05
N ASP A 71 -13.85 8.06 -9.47
CA ASP A 71 -14.71 8.92 -8.67
C ASP A 71 -15.49 8.20 -7.54
N SER A 72 -14.99 7.06 -7.04
CA SER A 72 -15.74 6.17 -6.13
C SER A 72 -15.00 5.78 -4.85
N PHE A 73 -13.67 5.69 -4.88
CA PHE A 73 -12.86 5.33 -3.71
C PHE A 73 -11.48 5.99 -3.80
N TYR A 74 -10.70 5.85 -2.72
CA TYR A 74 -9.33 6.35 -2.67
C TYR A 74 -8.30 5.23 -2.64
N LEU A 75 -7.28 5.36 -3.47
CA LEU A 75 -5.98 4.79 -3.19
C LEU A 75 -5.20 5.79 -2.34
N VAL A 76 -4.67 5.34 -1.21
CA VAL A 76 -3.95 6.20 -0.27
C VAL A 76 -2.50 5.75 -0.15
N ASP A 77 -1.55 6.58 -0.55
CA ASP A 77 -0.12 6.29 -0.40
C ASP A 77 0.36 6.78 0.97
N LEU A 78 0.67 5.82 1.84
CA LEU A 78 1.19 6.13 3.16
C LEU A 78 2.70 6.37 3.11
N PRO A 79 3.19 7.29 3.94
CA PRO A 79 4.60 7.46 4.21
C PRO A 79 5.37 6.15 4.38
N GLY A 80 6.42 5.95 3.58
CA GLY A 80 7.32 4.81 3.78
C GLY A 80 8.01 4.83 5.16
N TYR A 81 8.30 3.64 5.68
CA TYR A 81 9.06 3.42 6.92
C TYR A 81 10.45 2.82 6.66
N GLY A 82 11.22 2.62 7.72
CA GLY A 82 12.50 1.89 7.67
C GLY A 82 13.66 2.68 7.04
N TYR A 83 13.71 3.99 7.23
CA TYR A 83 14.84 4.80 6.79
C TYR A 83 16.02 4.62 7.75
N ALA A 84 17.19 4.29 7.21
CA ALA A 84 18.41 4.04 7.99
C ALA A 84 18.97 5.29 8.71
N LYS A 85 18.49 6.50 8.39
CA LYS A 85 19.01 7.78 8.88
C LYS A 85 17.92 8.79 9.22
N VAL A 86 16.84 8.37 9.89
CA VAL A 86 15.84 9.30 10.44
C VAL A 86 16.04 9.45 11.94
N SER A 87 15.92 10.69 12.42
CA SER A 87 15.98 11.02 13.83
C SER A 87 14.84 10.36 14.62
N LYS A 88 15.02 10.20 15.95
CA LYS A 88 13.95 9.68 16.82
C LYS A 88 12.66 10.51 16.71
N ALA A 89 12.79 11.84 16.65
CA ALA A 89 11.66 12.75 16.50
C ALA A 89 10.88 12.51 15.20
N GLU A 90 11.57 12.21 14.09
CA GLU A 90 10.90 11.87 12.83
C GLU A 90 10.20 10.51 12.86
N GLN A 91 10.78 9.52 13.54
CA GLN A 91 10.13 8.22 13.74
C GLN A 91 8.85 8.37 14.58
N GLU A 92 8.90 9.17 15.65
CA GLU A 92 7.76 9.47 16.50
C GLU A 92 6.67 10.25 15.74
N SER A 93 7.05 11.28 14.98
CA SER A 93 6.12 12.05 14.15
C SER A 93 5.43 11.19 13.09
N TRP A 94 6.18 10.28 12.45
CA TRP A 94 5.61 9.30 11.53
C TRP A 94 4.64 8.35 12.26
N GLY A 95 4.99 7.90 13.47
CA GLY A 95 4.11 7.04 14.27
C GLY A 95 2.79 7.72 14.63
N LYS A 96 2.85 8.96 15.11
CA LYS A 96 1.66 9.78 15.41
C LYS A 96 0.78 10.01 14.19
N LEU A 97 1.39 10.23 13.02
CA LEU A 97 0.66 10.39 11.76
C LEU A 97 -0.08 9.10 11.38
N MET A 98 0.61 7.96 11.47
CA MET A 98 0.01 6.66 11.18
C MET A 98 -1.12 6.32 12.14
N GLU A 99 -0.92 6.50 13.45
CA GLU A 99 -1.94 6.33 14.47
C GLU A 99 -3.17 7.22 14.21
N SER A 100 -2.96 8.51 13.96
CA SER A 100 -4.05 9.45 13.66
C SER A 100 -4.80 9.11 12.37
N TYR A 101 -4.14 8.51 11.37
CA TYR A 101 -4.81 8.09 10.14
C TYR A 101 -5.58 6.78 10.31
N LEU A 102 -4.96 5.77 10.92
CA LEU A 102 -5.57 4.44 11.09
C LEU A 102 -6.73 4.44 12.08
N SER A 103 -6.66 5.29 13.12
CA SER A 103 -7.76 5.46 14.09
C SER A 103 -9.00 6.16 13.52
N GLY A 104 -8.91 6.83 12.36
CA GLY A 104 -10.03 7.53 11.74
C GLY A 104 -11.13 6.63 11.17
N GLY A 105 -10.92 5.31 11.10
CA GLY A 105 -11.95 4.33 10.72
C GLY A 105 -12.30 4.27 9.22
N SER A 106 -11.76 5.17 8.40
CA SER A 106 -12.06 5.24 6.97
C SER A 106 -11.25 4.25 6.10
N VAL A 107 -10.30 3.54 6.70
CA VAL A 107 -9.44 2.57 5.98
C VAL A 107 -10.15 1.24 5.85
N SER A 108 -10.61 0.92 4.64
CA SER A 108 -11.32 -0.33 4.35
C SER A 108 -10.36 -1.51 4.16
N HIS A 109 -9.16 -1.25 3.65
CA HIS A 109 -8.17 -2.29 3.38
C HIS A 109 -6.75 -1.75 3.30
N ILE A 110 -5.76 -2.56 3.63
CA ILE A 110 -4.33 -2.22 3.51
C ILE A 110 -3.62 -3.14 2.53
N PHE A 111 -2.92 -2.55 1.56
CA PHE A 111 -1.89 -3.22 0.79
C PHE A 111 -0.53 -2.98 1.44
N MET A 112 -0.01 -4.01 2.09
CA MET A 112 1.32 -3.98 2.70
C MET A 112 2.33 -4.56 1.71
N LEU A 113 3.26 -3.72 1.26
CA LEU A 113 4.24 -4.07 0.25
C LEU A 113 5.53 -4.56 0.90
N ILE A 114 6.05 -5.66 0.38
CA ILE A 114 7.37 -6.23 0.71
C ILE A 114 8.17 -6.47 -0.58
N ASP A 115 9.48 -6.27 -0.54
CA ASP A 115 10.36 -6.53 -1.69
C ASP A 115 10.63 -8.04 -1.76
N ILE A 116 10.27 -8.70 -2.87
CA ILE A 116 10.37 -10.15 -2.99
C ILE A 116 11.81 -10.69 -2.85
N ARG A 117 12.82 -9.83 -3.07
CA ARG A 117 14.23 -10.22 -3.11
C ARG A 117 14.87 -10.37 -1.73
N HIS A 118 14.23 -9.85 -0.70
CA HIS A 118 14.82 -9.70 0.62
C HIS A 118 13.85 -10.21 1.68
N GLU A 119 14.41 -10.77 2.75
CA GLU A 119 13.60 -11.12 3.91
C GLU A 119 12.95 -9.87 4.53
N PRO A 120 11.74 -9.99 5.11
CA PRO A 120 11.12 -8.89 5.81
C PRO A 120 11.96 -8.41 6.99
N THR A 121 12.03 -7.10 7.17
CA THR A 121 12.78 -6.47 8.26
C THR A 121 11.97 -6.42 9.55
N ALA A 122 12.62 -6.06 10.66
CA ALA A 122 11.93 -5.76 11.92
C ALA A 122 10.86 -4.66 11.76
N ALA A 123 11.13 -3.64 10.94
CA ALA A 123 10.15 -2.58 10.67
C ALA A 123 8.94 -3.08 9.86
N ASP A 124 9.12 -4.08 8.99
CA ASP A 124 8.01 -4.73 8.31
C ASP A 124 7.15 -5.50 9.32
N LYS A 125 7.76 -6.26 10.24
CA LYS A 125 7.04 -6.98 11.29
C LYS A 125 6.23 -6.05 12.17
N GLN A 126 6.83 -4.95 12.63
CA GLN A 126 6.15 -3.94 13.43
C GLN A 126 4.95 -3.31 12.69
N MET A 127 5.09 -3.06 11.39
CA MET A 127 3.97 -2.58 10.57
C MET A 127 2.83 -3.60 10.51
N LEU A 128 3.14 -4.88 10.34
CA LEU A 128 2.12 -5.93 10.34
C LEU A 128 1.41 -6.02 11.70
N GLU A 129 2.16 -5.93 12.80
CA GLU A 129 1.59 -5.91 14.16
C GLU A 129 0.60 -4.76 14.34
N TRP A 130 0.91 -3.57 13.83
CA TRP A 130 -0.02 -2.44 13.83
C TRP A 130 -1.28 -2.71 13.00
N ILE A 131 -1.13 -3.22 11.78
CA ILE A 131 -2.28 -3.56 10.92
C ILE A 131 -3.22 -4.54 11.64
N ILE A 132 -2.65 -5.56 12.30
CA ILE A 132 -3.41 -6.55 13.07
C ILE A 132 -4.06 -5.91 14.30
N TYR A 133 -3.34 -5.07 15.03
CA TYR A 133 -3.84 -4.39 16.23
C TYR A 133 -5.09 -3.52 15.94
N TYR A 134 -5.08 -2.78 14.83
CA TYR A 134 -6.24 -1.98 14.40
C TYR A 134 -7.35 -2.82 13.74
N GLY A 135 -7.17 -4.13 13.58
CA GLY A 135 -8.15 -5.03 12.99
C GLY A 135 -8.44 -4.76 11.51
N ILE A 136 -7.50 -4.12 10.79
CA ILE A 136 -7.73 -3.70 9.40
C ILE A 136 -7.42 -4.86 8.45
N PRO A 137 -8.36 -5.24 7.55
CA PRO A 137 -8.09 -6.23 6.52
C PRO A 137 -6.90 -5.84 5.65
N TYR A 138 -6.06 -6.81 5.29
CA TYR A 138 -4.87 -6.54 4.48
C TYR A 138 -4.59 -7.58 3.39
N THR A 139 -3.75 -7.19 2.44
CA THR A 139 -3.17 -8.07 1.43
C THR A 139 -1.68 -7.75 1.31
N LEU A 140 -0.86 -8.79 1.40
CA LEU A 140 0.58 -8.65 1.17
C LEU A 140 0.85 -8.61 -0.34
N ILE A 141 1.65 -7.63 -0.76
CA ILE A 141 2.10 -7.50 -2.14
C ILE A 141 3.62 -7.67 -2.18
N ALA A 142 4.08 -8.75 -2.80
CA ALA A 142 5.50 -9.01 -3.04
C ALA A 142 5.93 -8.30 -4.34
N THR A 143 6.50 -7.11 -4.20
CA THR A 143 6.91 -6.27 -5.32
C THR A 143 8.21 -6.73 -5.97
N LYS A 144 8.52 -6.17 -7.15
CA LYS A 144 9.75 -6.45 -7.93
C LYS A 144 9.85 -7.92 -8.32
N ALA A 145 8.70 -8.56 -8.58
CA ALA A 145 8.61 -9.96 -8.97
C ALA A 145 9.43 -10.27 -10.23
N ASP A 146 9.64 -9.29 -11.12
CA ASP A 146 10.52 -9.38 -12.30
C ASP A 146 11.96 -9.77 -11.97
N LYS A 147 12.43 -9.52 -10.76
CA LYS A 147 13.79 -9.84 -10.32
C LYS A 147 14.02 -11.32 -9.99
N LEU A 148 12.95 -12.12 -10.00
CA LEU A 148 13.01 -13.58 -9.85
C LEU A 148 12.42 -14.27 -11.07
N SER A 149 12.93 -15.48 -11.35
CA SER A 149 12.35 -16.35 -12.38
C SER A 149 10.89 -16.66 -12.04
N ARG A 150 10.02 -16.72 -13.05
CA ARG A 150 8.56 -16.89 -12.86
C ARG A 150 8.20 -18.07 -11.96
N SER A 151 8.92 -19.19 -12.09
CA SER A 151 8.75 -20.41 -11.29
C SER A 151 9.06 -20.25 -9.79
N LYS A 152 9.90 -19.27 -9.40
CA LYS A 152 10.33 -19.08 -8.00
C LYS A 152 9.55 -18.00 -7.27
N ARG A 153 8.78 -17.16 -7.98
CA ARG A 153 8.11 -15.98 -7.41
C ARG A 153 7.16 -16.33 -6.28
N GLN A 154 6.18 -17.21 -6.51
CA GLN A 154 5.18 -17.52 -5.48
C GLN A 154 5.81 -18.20 -4.26
N GLN A 155 6.81 -19.05 -4.47
CA GLN A 155 7.56 -19.68 -3.37
C GLN A 155 8.27 -18.63 -2.50
N ALA A 156 8.98 -17.69 -3.12
CA ALA A 156 9.69 -16.62 -2.42
C ALA A 156 8.72 -15.67 -1.71
N ALA A 157 7.62 -15.27 -2.37
CA ALA A 157 6.59 -14.43 -1.78
C ALA A 157 5.96 -15.08 -0.54
N ASN A 158 5.66 -16.38 -0.62
CA ASN A 158 5.10 -17.14 0.50
C ASN A 158 6.11 -17.38 1.63
N ALA A 159 7.39 -17.58 1.30
CA ALA A 159 8.45 -17.67 2.29
C ALA A 159 8.58 -16.35 3.07
N ASN A 160 8.61 -15.22 2.36
CA ASN A 160 8.68 -13.90 2.98
C ASN A 160 7.43 -13.61 3.83
N ALA A 161 6.23 -13.98 3.36
CA ALA A 161 5.01 -13.85 4.15
C ALA A 161 5.08 -14.65 5.47
N LYS A 162 5.58 -15.88 5.43
CA LYS A 162 5.81 -16.69 6.64
C LYS A 162 6.83 -16.06 7.59
N LEU A 163 7.96 -15.58 7.06
CA LEU A 163 8.99 -14.90 7.86
C LEU A 163 8.48 -13.61 8.50
N LEU A 164 7.53 -12.93 7.85
CA LEU A 164 6.85 -11.76 8.38
C LEU A 164 5.87 -12.11 9.52
N GLY A 165 5.41 -13.36 9.60
CA GLY A 165 4.36 -13.80 10.53
C GLY A 165 2.94 -13.74 9.94
N ALA A 166 2.82 -13.64 8.62
CA ALA A 166 1.53 -13.60 7.92
C ALA A 166 1.21 -14.94 7.22
N PRO A 167 -0.08 -15.17 6.88
CA PRO A 167 -0.45 -16.28 6.00
C PRO A 167 0.27 -16.22 4.65
N PRO A 168 0.63 -17.38 4.05
CA PRO A 168 1.43 -17.46 2.82
C PRO A 168 0.59 -17.20 1.56
N TRP A 169 -0.05 -16.03 1.47
CA TRP A 169 -0.93 -15.61 0.37
C TRP A 169 -0.51 -14.28 -0.24
N ALA A 170 0.79 -14.01 -0.28
CA ALA A 170 1.30 -12.78 -0.88
C ALA A 170 1.10 -12.77 -2.40
N LEU A 171 0.56 -11.68 -2.93
CA LEU A 171 0.38 -11.45 -4.36
C LEU A 171 1.70 -10.94 -4.96
N CYS A 172 2.23 -11.64 -5.95
CA CYS A 172 3.42 -11.19 -6.67
C CYS A 172 3.08 -10.05 -7.62
N TYR A 173 3.83 -8.95 -7.58
CA TYR A 173 3.61 -7.79 -8.45
C TYR A 173 4.91 -7.27 -9.06
N SER A 174 4.86 -6.90 -10.33
CA SER A 174 5.94 -6.22 -11.04
C SER A 174 5.40 -4.94 -11.69
N ALA A 175 5.86 -3.79 -11.20
CA ALA A 175 5.53 -2.51 -11.83
C ALA A 175 6.20 -2.35 -13.20
N GLU A 176 7.32 -3.06 -13.43
CA GLU A 176 8.10 -3.03 -14.67
C GLU A 176 7.41 -3.79 -15.80
N THR A 177 6.93 -5.01 -15.51
CA THR A 177 6.35 -5.92 -16.52
C THR A 177 4.83 -5.90 -16.53
N GLY A 178 4.19 -5.37 -15.49
CA GLY A 178 2.74 -5.44 -15.29
C GLY A 178 2.24 -6.77 -14.72
N ASP A 179 3.13 -7.73 -14.44
CA ASP A 179 2.75 -8.99 -13.81
C ASP A 179 2.05 -8.75 -12.47
N GLY A 180 0.91 -9.42 -12.24
CA GLY A 180 0.11 -9.28 -11.02
C GLY A 180 -0.91 -8.13 -11.05
N ARG A 181 -0.92 -7.30 -12.11
CA ARG A 181 -1.88 -6.18 -12.22
C ARG A 181 -3.32 -6.66 -12.30
N GLU A 182 -3.59 -7.68 -13.10
CA GLU A 182 -4.95 -8.13 -13.33
C GLU A 182 -5.57 -8.71 -12.05
N GLU A 183 -4.78 -9.49 -11.31
CA GLU A 183 -5.12 -10.04 -10.01
C GLU A 183 -5.33 -8.95 -8.97
N LEU A 184 -4.45 -7.93 -8.93
CA LEU A 184 -4.59 -6.82 -7.98
C LEU A 184 -5.81 -5.94 -8.29
N VAL A 185 -6.09 -5.69 -9.57
CA VAL A 185 -7.31 -4.97 -10.00
C VAL A 185 -8.57 -5.75 -9.62
N ALA A 186 -8.59 -7.07 -9.81
CA ALA A 186 -9.70 -7.91 -9.38
C ALA A 186 -9.88 -7.87 -7.86
N ARG A 187 -8.78 -7.91 -7.09
CA ARG A 187 -8.80 -7.78 -5.63
C ARG A 187 -9.35 -6.43 -5.17
N ILE A 188 -8.94 -5.34 -5.80
CA ILE A 188 -9.49 -4.00 -5.53
C ILE A 188 -10.99 -3.98 -5.79
N GLY A 189 -11.44 -4.53 -6.92
CA GLY A 189 -12.87 -4.61 -7.25
C GLY A 189 -13.69 -5.32 -6.17
N ALA A 190 -13.19 -6.45 -5.64
CA ALA A 190 -13.83 -7.16 -4.54
C ALA A 190 -13.91 -6.29 -3.27
N ILE A 191 -12.79 -5.70 -2.84
CA ILE A 191 -12.72 -4.84 -1.65
C ILE A 191 -13.70 -3.66 -1.74
N VAL A 192 -13.74 -2.98 -2.89
CA VAL A 192 -14.60 -1.81 -3.10
C VAL A 192 -16.07 -2.23 -3.10
N ASN A 193 -16.42 -3.35 -3.73
CA ASN A 193 -17.80 -3.85 -3.73
C ASN A 193 -18.26 -4.21 -2.31
N ASP A 194 -17.41 -4.87 -1.52
CA ASP A 194 -17.72 -5.23 -0.13
C ASP A 194 -17.92 -3.96 0.72
N SER A 195 -17.02 -2.98 0.57
CA SER A 195 -17.07 -1.72 1.33
C SER A 195 -18.31 -0.89 1.00
N LEU A 196 -18.69 -0.81 -0.29
CA LEU A 196 -19.87 -0.07 -0.73
C LEU A 196 -21.18 -0.79 -0.39
N SER A 197 -21.16 -2.11 -0.25
CA SER A 197 -22.34 -2.89 0.16
C SER A 197 -22.62 -2.77 1.65
N ASN A 198 -21.58 -2.68 2.48
CA ASN A 198 -21.69 -2.48 3.93
C ASN A 198 -22.06 -1.05 4.35
N ALA A 199 -22.00 -0.08 3.43
CA ALA A 199 -22.35 1.32 3.66
C ALA A 199 -23.82 1.66 3.38
N LYS A 200 -24.61 0.68 2.92
CA LYS A 200 -26.06 0.78 2.70
C LYS A 200 -26.81 0.10 3.84
#